data_AF-A0A350JK73-F1
#
_entry.id   AF-A0A350JK73-F1
#
_cell.length_a   1.000
_cell.length_b   1.000
_cell.length_c   1.000
_cell.angle_alpha   90.00
_cell.angle_beta   90.00
_cell.angle_gamma   90.00
#
_symmetry.space_group_name_H-M   'P 1'
#
loop_
_entity.id
_entity.type
_entity.pdbx_description
1 polymer ?
#
loop_
_entity_poly.entity_id
_entity_poly.type
_entity_poly.pdbx_seq_one_letter_code
_entity_poly.pdbx_strand_id
1 'polypeptide(L)'
;MEGKRPQESIGIATHIVLPDDTNTLGNLMGGRLMYWMDVIAAVSAHRHCTREVVTASVNNISFNQPIHLGDFVTLEAKVSRAFGSSMEVFIDVWVEDHKT
;
A
#
# COMPACT_ATOMS: atom_id res chain seq x y z
N MET A 1 17.04 6.62 18.86
CA MET A 1 16.08 7.36 18.02
C MET A 1 15.00 7.90 18.94
N GLU A 2 14.66 9.18 18.80
CA GLU A 2 13.44 9.71 19.40
C GLU A 2 12.23 8.98 18.80
N GLY A 3 11.19 8.76 19.61
CA GLY A 3 9.97 8.12 19.14
C GLY A 3 9.24 9.02 18.16
N LYS A 4 8.94 8.53 16.96
CA LYS A 4 8.12 9.23 15.95
C LYS A 4 6.66 8.83 16.08
N ARG A 5 5.75 9.77 15.82
CA ARG A 5 4.31 9.52 15.70
C ARG A 5 4.03 8.81 14.37
N PRO A 6 3.04 7.91 14.31
CA PRO A 6 2.64 7.26 13.05
C PRO A 6 2.35 8.25 11.92
N GLN A 7 1.79 9.42 12.26
CA GLN A 7 1.51 10.51 11.32
C GLN A 7 2.73 10.99 10.53
N GLU A 8 3.93 10.93 11.12
CA GLU A 8 5.18 11.36 10.48
C GLU A 8 5.68 10.35 9.43
N SER A 9 5.09 9.15 9.39
CA SER A 9 5.42 8.09 8.45
C SER A 9 4.35 7.89 7.37
N ILE A 10 3.28 8.70 7.35
CA ILE A 10 2.18 8.50 6.40
C ILE A 10 2.70 8.64 4.97
N GLY A 11 2.40 7.65 4.12
CA GLY A 11 2.53 7.70 2.67
C GLY A 11 1.18 7.48 2.02
N ILE A 12 0.81 8.32 1.05
CA ILE A 12 -0.45 8.20 0.31
C ILE A 12 -0.13 8.15 -1.17
N ALA A 13 -0.77 7.23 -1.89
CA ALA A 13 -0.72 7.14 -3.34
C ALA A 13 -2.11 6.81 -3.89
N THR A 14 -2.47 7.46 -5.00
CA THR A 14 -3.71 7.16 -5.73
C THR A 14 -3.35 6.71 -7.14
N HIS A 15 -3.92 5.60 -7.57
CA HIS A 15 -3.71 5.00 -8.88
C HIS A 15 -5.04 4.86 -9.60
N ILE A 16 -5.06 5.14 -10.89
CA ILE A 16 -6.14 4.68 -11.77
C ILE A 16 -5.80 3.27 -12.24
N VAL A 17 -6.79 2.38 -12.25
CA VAL A 17 -6.60 1.03 -12.81
C VAL A 17 -6.57 1.13 -14.33
N LEU A 18 -5.39 0.92 -14.92
CA LEU A 18 -5.18 0.95 -16.36
C LEU A 18 -5.33 -0.45 -16.99
N PRO A 19 -5.48 -0.55 -18.33
CA PRO A 19 -5.58 -1.86 -19.00
C PRO A 19 -4.44 -2.82 -18.64
N ASP A 20 -3.20 -2.34 -18.56
CA ASP A 20 -2.02 -3.14 -18.21
C ASP A 20 -2.02 -3.62 -16.74
N ASP A 21 -2.83 -3.00 -15.89
CA ASP A 21 -2.99 -3.41 -14.49
C ASP A 21 -4.06 -4.51 -14.32
N THR A 22 -4.84 -4.79 -15.36
CA THR A 22 -5.98 -5.73 -15.29
C THR A 22 -5.64 -7.15 -15.71
N ASN A 23 -6.41 -8.10 -15.19
CA ASN A 23 -6.45 -9.46 -15.70
C ASN A 23 -7.41 -9.57 -16.90
N THR A 24 -7.53 -10.76 -17.48
CA THR A 24 -8.38 -11.03 -18.65
C THR A 24 -9.89 -10.85 -18.39
N LEU A 25 -10.30 -10.64 -17.14
CA LEU A 25 -11.69 -10.36 -16.75
C LEU A 25 -11.96 -8.85 -16.57
N GLY A 26 -10.98 -7.99 -16.82
CA GLY A 26 -11.10 -6.53 -16.67
C GLY A 26 -11.05 -6.04 -15.22
N ASN A 27 -10.56 -6.87 -14.30
CA ASN A 27 -10.34 -6.51 -12.90
C ASN A 27 -8.86 -6.28 -12.63
N LEU A 28 -8.53 -5.39 -11.71
CA LEU A 28 -7.16 -5.20 -11.21
C LEU A 28 -6.56 -6.56 -10.82
N MET A 29 -5.40 -6.86 -11.39
CA MET A 29 -4.66 -8.07 -11.05
C MET A 29 -4.18 -7.96 -9.59
N GLY A 30 -4.46 -8.97 -8.75
CA GLY A 30 -4.07 -8.94 -7.33
C GLY A 30 -2.57 -8.70 -7.12
N GLY A 31 -1.71 -9.25 -7.99
CA GLY A 31 -0.27 -8.99 -7.96
C GLY A 31 0.11 -7.52 -8.15
N ARG A 32 -0.69 -6.77 -8.93
CA ARG A 32 -0.47 -5.34 -9.14
C ARG A 32 -0.85 -4.51 -7.93
N LEU A 33 -1.96 -4.84 -7.26
CA LEU A 33 -2.31 -4.21 -5.99
C LEU A 33 -1.24 -4.46 -4.93
N MET A 34 -0.75 -5.71 -4.81
CA MET A 34 0.34 -6.04 -3.89
C MET A 34 1.63 -5.28 -4.19
N TYR A 35 1.95 -5.06 -5.47
CA TYR A 35 3.09 -4.23 -5.86
C TYR A 35 2.93 -2.79 -5.38
N TRP A 36 1.75 -2.16 -5.56
CA TRP A 36 1.51 -0.80 -5.07
C TRP A 36 1.59 -0.72 -3.54
N MET A 37 1.03 -1.72 -2.84
CA MET A 37 1.10 -1.85 -1.38
C MET A 37 2.55 -1.90 -0.88
N ASP A 38 3.41 -2.73 -1.50
CA ASP A 38 4.82 -2.85 -1.13
C ASP A 38 5.58 -1.54 -1.33
N VAL A 39 5.36 -0.88 -2.47
CA VAL A 39 6.00 0.42 -2.78
C VAL A 39 5.63 1.48 -1.75
N ILE A 40 4.34 1.64 -1.42
CA ILE A 40 3.90 2.67 -0.47
C ILE A 40 4.32 2.33 0.97
N ALA A 41 4.41 1.04 1.31
CA ALA A 41 4.91 0.60 2.61
C ALA A 41 6.41 0.92 2.78
N ALA A 42 7.22 0.70 1.73
CA ALA A 42 8.63 1.07 1.73
C ALA A 42 8.83 2.58 1.92
N VAL A 43 8.01 3.41 1.26
CA VAL A 43 8.00 4.88 1.48
C VAL A 43 7.70 5.23 2.93
N SER A 44 6.67 4.61 3.52
CA SER A 44 6.29 4.84 4.92
C SER A 44 7.40 4.44 5.90
N ALA A 45 7.93 3.23 5.73
CA ALA A 45 9.02 2.70 6.54
C ALA A 45 10.28 3.58 6.43
N HIS A 46 10.64 4.00 5.22
CA HIS A 46 11.78 4.88 4.98
C HIS A 46 11.60 6.24 5.66
N ARG A 47 10.41 6.86 5.61
CA ARG A 47 10.11 8.11 6.33
C ARG A 47 10.28 7.95 7.85
N HIS A 48 9.89 6.79 8.39
CA HIS A 48 10.03 6.50 9.81
C HIS A 48 11.51 6.33 10.22
N CYS A 49 12.29 5.51 9.52
CA CYS A 49 13.66 5.18 9.94
C CYS A 49 14.75 6.08 9.33
N THR A 50 14.45 6.81 8.25
CA THR A 50 15.40 7.61 7.45
C THR A 50 16.61 6.81 6.97
N ARG A 51 16.40 5.52 6.64
CA ARG A 51 17.42 4.55 6.22
C ARG A 51 16.88 3.65 5.14
N GLU A 52 17.76 2.89 4.50
CA GLU A 52 17.36 1.81 3.59
C GLU A 52 16.51 0.78 4.33
N VAL A 53 15.49 0.28 3.64
CA VAL A 53 14.53 -0.71 4.15
C VAL A 53 14.36 -1.81 3.13
N VAL A 54 14.00 -2.99 3.62
CA VAL A 54 13.66 -4.15 2.80
C VAL A 54 12.37 -4.77 3.35
N THR A 55 11.54 -5.30 2.45
CA THR A 55 10.32 -6.01 2.84
C THR A 55 10.68 -7.41 3.31
N ALA A 56 10.65 -7.63 4.62
CA ALA A 56 11.02 -8.91 5.22
C ALA A 56 9.93 -9.98 5.05
N SER A 57 8.66 -9.59 5.21
CA SER A 57 7.52 -10.46 5.08
C SER A 57 6.25 -9.65 4.87
N VAL A 58 5.26 -10.27 4.24
CA VAL A 58 3.89 -9.78 4.17
C VAL A 58 3.02 -10.73 5.01
N ASN A 59 2.10 -10.16 5.79
CA ASN A 59 1.12 -10.94 6.57
C ASN A 59 0.04 -11.50 5.63
N ASN A 60 -1.21 -11.59 6.10
CA ASN A 60 -2.32 -12.05 5.29
C ASN A 60 -2.92 -10.91 4.45
N ILE A 61 -3.15 -11.19 3.15
CA ILE A 61 -3.88 -10.30 2.25
C ILE A 61 -5.18 -11.00 1.84
N SER A 62 -6.30 -10.29 1.92
CA SER A 62 -7.61 -10.75 1.42
C SER A 62 -8.18 -9.71 0.46
N PHE A 63 -8.54 -10.14 -0.74
CA PHE A 63 -9.20 -9.31 -1.74
C PHE A 63 -10.71 -9.49 -1.62
N ASN A 64 -11.36 -8.61 -0.86
CA ASN A 64 -12.77 -8.79 -0.47
C ASN A 64 -13.76 -8.44 -1.60
N GLN A 65 -13.34 -7.62 -2.57
CA GLN A 65 -14.16 -7.18 -3.69
C GLN A 65 -13.30 -6.99 -4.95
N PRO A 66 -13.85 -7.20 -6.15
CA PRO A 66 -13.18 -6.84 -7.40
C PRO A 66 -13.00 -5.33 -7.50
N ILE A 67 -11.93 -4.91 -8.18
CA ILE A 67 -11.63 -3.53 -8.54
C ILE A 67 -11.58 -3.50 -10.06
N HIS A 68 -12.36 -2.65 -10.71
CA HIS A 68 -12.56 -2.70 -12.15
C HIS A 68 -11.59 -1.78 -12.88
N LEU A 69 -11.41 -2.04 -14.18
CA LEU A 69 -10.77 -1.11 -15.09
C LEU A 69 -11.36 0.29 -14.96
N GLY A 70 -10.50 1.29 -14.80
CA GLY A 70 -10.88 2.69 -14.65
C GLY A 70 -11.08 3.16 -13.21
N ASP A 71 -11.31 2.25 -12.25
CA ASP A 71 -11.50 2.62 -10.83
C ASP A 71 -10.27 3.32 -10.26
N PHE A 72 -10.46 4.15 -9.24
CA PHE A 72 -9.38 4.80 -8.52
C PHE A 72 -9.09 4.06 -7.22
N VAL A 73 -7.83 3.67 -7.03
CA VAL A 73 -7.36 2.98 -5.83
C VAL A 73 -6.45 3.91 -5.04
N THR A 74 -6.86 4.27 -3.83
CA THR A 74 -6.05 5.05 -2.90
C THR A 74 -5.49 4.13 -1.82
N LEU A 75 -4.18 4.20 -1.60
CA LEU A 75 -3.47 3.49 -0.54
C LEU A 75 -2.91 4.50 0.45
N GLU A 76 -3.15 4.28 1.75
CA GLU A 76 -2.48 5.01 2.84
C GLU A 76 -1.68 4.01 3.67
N ALA A 77 -0.37 4.21 3.77
CA ALA A 77 0.51 3.42 4.60
C ALA A 77 1.08 4.23 5.77
N LYS A 78 1.16 3.63 6.95
CA LYS A 78 1.80 4.20 8.14
C LYS A 78 2.47 3.12 8.99
N VAL A 79 3.57 3.46 9.66
CA VAL A 79 4.19 2.56 10.64
C VAL A 79 3.27 2.44 11.85
N SER A 80 2.71 1.24 12.07
CA SER A 80 1.87 0.92 13.23
C SER A 80 2.72 0.64 14.46
N ARG A 81 3.88 0.00 14.27
CA ARG A 81 4.78 -0.40 15.35
C ARG A 81 6.23 -0.46 14.89
N ALA A 82 7.13 0.02 15.75
CA ALA A 82 8.58 -0.11 15.56
C ALA A 82 9.18 -1.02 16.63
N PHE A 83 10.16 -1.83 16.24
CA PHE A 83 10.93 -2.72 17.11
C PHE A 83 12.41 -2.30 17.11
N GLY A 84 13.33 -3.23 17.41
CA GLY A 84 14.76 -2.95 17.40
C GLY A 84 15.30 -2.63 15.99
N SER A 85 15.04 -3.51 15.02
CA SER A 85 15.49 -3.36 13.62
C SER A 85 14.39 -3.57 12.59
N SER A 86 13.16 -3.88 13.02
CA SER A 86 12.00 -4.11 12.15
C SER A 86 10.88 -3.11 12.45
N MET A 87 9.99 -2.96 11.48
CA MET A 87 8.79 -2.13 11.58
C MET A 87 7.62 -2.91 11.00
N GLU A 88 6.45 -2.73 11.61
CA GLU A 88 5.18 -3.12 11.03
C GLU A 88 4.55 -1.89 10.36
N VAL A 89 4.13 -2.06 9.10
CA VAL A 89 3.44 -1.03 8.33
C VAL A 89 2.02 -1.49 8.09
N PHE A 90 1.06 -0.66 8.46
CA PHE A 90 -0.34 -0.86 8.18
C PHE A 90 -0.75 -0.08 6.95
N ILE A 91 -1.55 -0.69 6.08
CA ILE A 91 -2.01 -0.09 4.82
C ILE A 91 -3.53 -0.17 4.76
N ASP A 92 -4.16 0.98 4.64
CA ASP A 92 -5.57 1.11 4.29
C ASP A 92 -5.70 1.28 2.76
N VAL A 93 -6.65 0.57 2.15
CA VAL A 93 -6.92 0.61 0.70
C VAL A 93 -8.37 0.98 0.47
N TRP A 94 -8.59 2.06 -0.27
CA TRP A 94 -9.91 2.53 -0.69
C TRP A 94 -10.03 2.45 -2.20
N VAL A 95 -11.26 2.20 -2.65
CA VAL A 95 -11.62 2.09 -4.06
C VAL A 95 -12.78 3.03 -4.31
N GLU A 96 -12.62 3.87 -5.33
CA GLU A 96 -13.67 4.75 -5.85
C GLU A 96 -14.07 4.26 -7.24
N ASP A 97 -15.39 4.08 -7.42
CA ASP A 97 -15.96 3.65 -8.70
C ASP A 97 -15.90 4.82 -9.69
N HIS A 98 -15.28 4.60 -10.84
CA HIS A 98 -15.12 5.62 -11.87
C HIS A 98 -16.42 6.10 -12.51
N LYS A 99 -17.55 5.42 -12.27
CA LYS A 99 -18.87 5.75 -12.82
C LYS A 99 -19.69 6.67 -11.92
N THR A 100 -19.25 6.91 -10.69
CA THR A 100 -19.94 7.74 -9.70
C THR A 100 -19.16 9.01 -9.39
#